data_AF-A0A7J4NT22-F1
#
_entry.id   AF-A0A7J4NT22-F1
#
_cell.length_a   1.000
_cell.length_b   1.000
_cell.length_c   1.000
_cell.angle_alpha   90.00
_cell.angle_beta   90.00
_cell.angle_gamma   90.00
#
_symmetry.space_group_name_H-M   'P 1'
#
loop_
_entity.id
_entity.type
_entity.pdbx_description
1 polymer ?
#
loop_
_entity_poly.entity_id
_entity_poly.type
_entity_poly.pdbx_seq_one_letter_code
_entity_poly.pdbx_strand_id
1 'polypeptide(L)'
;EDYPALSTAFAEHLHPLLPNGGRVLLWPEAHTRNNAYLENVFVLRELLESKDITVFVGTDELLPVEIDVHGGILQFCQVDVEQDGVFVDGDPIDLILLNSDLTAGPLLIDSVPIRPVPSMGWFNRSKCEHFEHVKTLVHQLAEMLGIDPWLIGPWGFVSRGRCLEEIECRERLAAEIELGLDFISSKYKEHGIDGNPSLFMKNDRGTYGLGILRIDSPEEILNLSKRKMNRLTYGRGGVQAEDFLLQEAVPTHLRSNGGVIEPVGYGVNGLVLSWFHRLNLKHGPIDNLNTPSTSFIVDSELDEDSAQYLLNRRILHRTLAEISMIAMTLEVKDHSGSDSD
;
A
#
# COMPACT_ATOMS: atom_id res chain seq x y z
N GLU A 1 4.55 22.16 6.34
CA GLU A 1 4.35 22.34 7.79
C GLU A 1 4.76 21.09 8.57
N ASP A 2 4.42 19.89 8.09
CA ASP A 2 4.71 18.61 8.78
C ASP A 2 6.19 18.18 8.83
N TYR A 3 7.07 18.85 8.09
CA TYR A 3 8.48 18.46 7.93
C TYR A 3 9.22 18.23 9.26
N PRO A 4 9.15 19.12 10.27
CA PRO A 4 9.86 18.92 11.53
C PRO A 4 9.36 17.69 12.30
N ALA A 5 8.05 17.40 12.24
CA ALA A 5 7.45 16.25 12.90
C ALA A 5 7.87 14.94 12.20
N LEU A 6 7.88 14.92 10.87
CA LEU A 6 8.35 13.78 10.08
C LEU A 6 9.83 13.50 10.33
N SER A 7 10.69 14.52 10.29
CA SER A 7 12.13 14.38 10.55
C SER A 7 12.39 13.87 11.98
N THR A 8 11.67 14.38 12.98
CA THR A 8 11.76 13.89 14.36
C THR A 8 11.35 12.41 14.44
N ALA A 9 10.24 12.02 13.81
CA ALA A 9 9.77 10.64 13.85
C ALA A 9 10.70 9.66 13.12
N PHE A 10 11.34 10.08 12.02
CA PHE A 10 12.38 9.29 11.37
C PHE A 10 13.58 9.11 12.28
N ALA A 11 14.05 10.18 12.93
CA ALA A 11 15.14 10.09 13.89
C ALA A 11 14.79 9.13 15.05
N GLU A 12 13.59 9.23 15.62
CA GLU A 12 13.10 8.31 16.67
C GLU A 12 13.00 6.86 16.20
N HIS A 13 12.68 6.63 14.92
CA HIS A 13 12.64 5.30 14.33
C HIS A 13 14.04 4.71 14.10
N LEU A 14 14.99 5.53 13.65
CA LEU A 14 16.35 5.11 13.31
C LEU A 14 17.26 4.98 14.53
N HIS A 15 17.09 5.82 15.57
CA HIS A 15 17.99 5.84 16.72
C HIS A 15 18.09 4.49 17.47
N PRO A 16 17.00 3.71 17.66
CA PRO A 16 17.11 2.35 18.21
C PRO A 16 17.89 1.37 17.32
N LEU A 17 17.93 1.60 16.01
CA LEU A 17 18.67 0.79 15.04
C LEU A 17 20.15 1.23 14.93
N LEU A 18 20.39 2.54 15.12
CA LEU A 18 21.68 3.22 14.98
C LEU A 18 21.95 4.11 16.21
N PRO A 19 22.19 3.52 17.41
CA PRO A 19 22.23 4.27 18.67
C PRO A 19 23.40 5.25 18.79
N ASN A 20 24.44 5.09 17.97
CA ASN A 20 25.61 5.97 17.94
C ASN A 20 25.67 6.80 16.65
N GLY A 21 24.55 6.90 15.92
CA GLY A 21 24.56 7.37 14.55
C GLY A 21 25.03 6.29 13.56
N GLY A 22 25.19 6.67 12.30
CA GLY A 22 25.65 5.75 11.26
C GLY A 22 25.42 6.22 9.83
N ARG A 23 25.78 5.35 8.89
CA ARG A 23 25.64 5.53 7.45
C ARG A 23 24.45 4.71 6.96
N VAL A 24 23.43 5.40 6.47
CA VAL A 24 22.21 4.80 5.91
C VAL A 24 22.28 4.87 4.39
N LEU A 25 21.99 3.76 3.72
CA LEU A 25 21.77 3.72 2.28
C LEU A 25 20.27 3.68 1.99
N LEU A 26 19.73 4.77 1.44
CA LEU A 26 18.40 4.79 0.84
C LEU A 26 18.49 4.09 -0.53
N TRP A 27 17.76 2.99 -0.67
CA TRP A 27 17.76 2.10 -1.83
C TRP A 27 16.51 2.33 -2.70
N PRO A 28 16.59 3.17 -3.74
CA PRO A 28 15.44 3.52 -4.58
C PRO A 28 15.21 2.47 -5.68
N GLU A 29 14.10 2.63 -6.42
CA GLU A 29 13.95 1.97 -7.74
C GLU A 29 15.12 2.30 -8.68
N ALA A 30 15.78 1.25 -9.20
CA ALA A 30 16.94 1.39 -10.08
C ALA A 30 16.60 1.98 -11.46
N HIS A 31 15.37 1.81 -11.93
CA HIS A 31 14.97 2.19 -13.30
C HIS A 31 13.68 2.99 -13.31
N THR A 32 13.80 4.31 -13.12
CA THR A 32 12.66 5.23 -13.15
C THR A 32 12.96 6.50 -13.94
N ARG A 33 11.94 7.00 -14.63
CA ARG A 33 11.92 8.33 -15.27
C ARG A 33 10.85 9.23 -14.67
N ASN A 34 10.30 8.84 -13.53
CA ASN A 34 9.24 9.57 -12.86
C ASN A 34 9.85 10.67 -11.98
N ASN A 35 9.79 11.92 -12.46
CA ASN A 35 10.33 13.07 -11.72
C ASN A 35 9.73 13.21 -10.32
N ALA A 36 8.42 12.96 -10.15
CA ALA A 36 7.77 13.06 -8.85
C ALA A 36 8.31 12.00 -7.85
N TYR A 37 8.73 10.84 -8.36
CA TYR A 37 9.38 9.83 -7.53
C TYR A 37 10.82 10.25 -7.17
N LEU A 38 11.57 10.86 -8.09
CA LEU A 38 12.91 11.39 -7.78
C LEU A 38 12.86 12.53 -6.75
N GLU A 39 11.86 13.41 -6.85
CA GLU A 39 11.56 14.43 -5.84
C GLU A 39 11.23 13.80 -4.49
N ASN A 40 10.45 12.71 -4.47
CA ASN A 40 10.18 11.95 -3.25
C ASN A 40 11.47 11.38 -2.63
N VAL A 41 12.36 10.78 -3.42
CA VAL A 41 13.65 10.24 -2.95
C VAL A 41 14.50 11.35 -2.33
N PHE A 42 14.56 12.52 -2.97
CA PHE A 42 15.27 13.68 -2.46
C PHE A 42 14.72 14.14 -1.10
N VAL A 43 13.40 14.35 -0.99
CA VAL A 43 12.77 14.77 0.26
C VAL A 43 12.96 13.70 1.36
N LEU A 44 12.88 12.41 1.01
CA LEU A 44 13.08 11.33 1.96
C LEU A 44 14.51 11.29 2.49
N ARG A 45 15.51 11.49 1.62
CA ARG A 45 16.92 11.63 2.03
C ARG A 45 17.09 12.77 3.05
N GLU A 46 16.54 13.95 2.76
CA GLU A 46 16.62 15.10 3.67
C GLU A 46 15.89 14.86 5.01
N LEU A 47 14.77 14.12 5.00
CA LEU A 47 14.02 13.80 6.22
C LEU A 47 14.73 12.79 7.12
N LEU A 48 15.50 11.88 6.53
CA LEU A 48 16.26 10.83 7.21
C LEU A 48 17.60 11.34 7.76
N GLU A 49 18.16 12.39 7.17
CA GLU A 49 19.41 12.99 7.64
C GLU A 49 19.26 13.65 9.01
N SER A 50 20.29 13.47 9.84
CA SER A 50 20.38 14.11 11.14
C SER A 50 21.85 14.40 11.49
N LYS A 51 22.14 14.87 12.71
CA LYS A 51 23.50 15.26 13.10
C LYS A 51 24.46 14.07 13.16
N ASP A 52 23.93 12.89 13.40
CA ASP A 52 24.62 11.63 13.65
C ASP A 52 24.33 10.57 12.58
N ILE A 53 23.37 10.83 11.67
CA ILE A 53 23.04 9.93 10.56
C ILE A 53 23.32 10.60 9.22
N THR A 54 24.20 9.98 8.44
CA THR A 54 24.49 10.36 7.05
C THR A 54 23.71 9.45 6.11
N VAL A 55 23.02 10.03 5.12
CA VAL A 55 22.19 9.27 4.17
C VAL A 55 22.77 9.34 2.77
N PHE A 56 23.02 8.17 2.19
CA PHE A 56 23.42 7.99 0.80
C PHE A 56 22.24 7.48 -0.01
N VAL A 57 22.23 7.73 -1.32
CA VAL A 57 21.18 7.25 -2.23
C VAL A 57 21.83 6.45 -3.34
N GLY A 58 21.42 5.20 -3.53
CA GLY A 58 22.00 4.35 -4.58
C GLY A 58 21.55 2.89 -4.51
N THR A 59 21.94 2.14 -5.53
CA THR A 59 21.82 0.68 -5.62
C THR A 59 23.08 0.15 -6.32
N ASP A 60 23.26 -1.16 -6.34
CA ASP A 60 24.34 -1.84 -7.09
C ASP A 60 24.20 -1.74 -8.61
N GLU A 61 23.03 -1.32 -9.11
CA GLU A 61 22.75 -1.15 -10.54
C GLU A 61 22.91 0.29 -11.02
N LEU A 62 22.87 1.27 -10.12
CA LEU A 62 22.88 2.69 -10.45
C LEU A 62 24.31 3.23 -10.59
N LEU A 63 24.54 4.00 -11.65
CA LEU A 63 25.78 4.75 -11.82
C LEU A 63 25.72 6.09 -11.08
N PRO A 64 26.86 6.60 -10.59
CA PRO A 64 26.93 7.92 -9.97
C PRO A 64 26.45 9.01 -10.91
N VAL A 65 25.43 9.74 -10.48
CA VAL A 65 24.84 10.83 -11.27
C VAL A 65 24.18 11.86 -10.37
N GLU A 66 24.25 13.12 -10.79
CA GLU A 66 23.50 14.22 -10.19
C GLU A 66 22.27 14.51 -11.04
N ILE A 67 21.11 14.62 -10.39
CA ILE A 67 19.85 14.96 -11.03
C ILE A 67 19.27 16.20 -10.36
N ASP A 68 18.99 17.24 -11.16
CA ASP A 68 18.23 18.40 -10.71
C ASP A 68 16.78 17.99 -10.45
N VAL A 69 16.32 18.19 -9.21
CA VAL A 69 14.94 17.96 -8.78
C VAL A 69 14.37 19.23 -8.17
N HIS A 70 13.05 19.28 -8.00
CA HIS A 70 12.45 20.38 -7.25
C HIS A 70 12.95 20.37 -5.79
N GLY A 71 13.72 21.39 -5.41
CA GLY A 71 14.27 21.54 -4.07
C GLY A 71 15.79 21.42 -3.96
N GLY A 72 16.47 20.85 -4.96
CA GLY A 72 17.93 20.71 -4.94
C GLY A 72 18.48 19.71 -5.95
N ILE A 73 19.68 19.20 -5.65
CA ILE A 73 20.36 18.19 -6.46
C ILE A 73 20.26 16.86 -5.73
N LEU A 74 19.67 15.85 -6.38
CA LEU A 74 19.70 14.46 -5.92
C LEU A 74 20.96 13.79 -6.46
N GLN A 75 21.82 13.34 -5.56
CA GLN A 75 23.07 12.66 -5.90
C GLN A 75 22.93 11.16 -5.68
N PHE A 76 23.11 10.38 -6.74
CA PHE A 76 23.29 8.94 -6.67
C PHE A 76 24.77 8.61 -6.47
N CYS A 77 25.06 7.72 -5.53
CA CYS A 77 26.39 7.23 -5.24
C CYS A 77 26.65 5.86 -5.90
N GLN A 78 27.93 5.51 -6.07
CA GLN A 78 28.34 4.16 -6.43
C GLN A 78 28.17 3.29 -5.18
N VAL A 79 27.45 2.18 -5.31
CA VAL A 79 27.27 1.20 -4.23
C VAL A 79 28.01 -0.07 -4.61
N ASP A 80 28.92 -0.50 -3.75
CA ASP A 80 29.64 -1.77 -3.91
C ASP A 80 29.05 -2.80 -2.93
N VAL A 81 28.44 -3.84 -3.49
CA VAL A 81 27.88 -4.96 -2.71
C VAL A 81 28.86 -6.12 -2.75
N GLU A 82 29.46 -6.42 -1.61
CA GLU A 82 30.40 -7.53 -1.42
C GLU A 82 29.81 -8.59 -0.48
N GLN A 83 30.49 -9.75 -0.38
CA GLN A 83 30.04 -10.83 0.51
C GLN A 83 29.96 -10.39 1.98
N ASP A 84 30.91 -9.55 2.41
CA ASP A 84 31.07 -9.17 3.82
C ASP A 84 30.49 -7.78 4.15
N GLY A 85 29.89 -7.08 3.18
CA GLY A 85 29.34 -5.75 3.44
C GLY A 85 28.81 -5.02 2.21
N VAL A 86 28.17 -3.88 2.46
CA VAL A 86 27.78 -2.91 1.44
C VAL A 86 28.54 -1.62 1.70
N PHE A 87 29.16 -1.05 0.67
CA PHE A 87 30.07 0.07 0.80
C PHE A 87 29.66 1.23 -0.12
N VAL A 88 29.92 2.45 0.36
CA VAL A 88 29.84 3.68 -0.42
C VAL A 88 31.12 4.46 -0.17
N ASP A 89 31.82 4.85 -1.23
CA ASP A 89 33.13 5.50 -1.16
C ASP A 89 34.18 4.71 -0.35
N GLY A 90 34.06 3.38 -0.32
CA GLY A 90 34.95 2.46 0.42
C GLY A 90 34.66 2.34 1.92
N ASP A 91 33.67 3.05 2.44
CA ASP A 91 33.23 2.95 3.84
C ASP A 91 31.96 2.10 3.96
N PRO A 92 31.82 1.28 5.02
CA PRO A 92 30.67 0.39 5.20
C PRO A 92 29.37 1.15 5.48
N ILE A 93 28.25 0.58 5.04
CA ILE A 93 26.89 1.02 5.35
C ILE A 93 26.37 0.23 6.56
N ASP A 94 25.72 0.93 7.49
CA ASP A 94 25.19 0.35 8.72
C ASP A 94 23.75 -0.15 8.56
N LEU A 95 22.98 0.45 7.64
CA LEU A 95 21.56 0.15 7.42
C LEU A 95 21.14 0.47 5.98
N ILE A 96 20.38 -0.43 5.36
CA ILE A 96 19.70 -0.16 4.08
C ILE A 96 18.23 0.13 4.35
N LEU A 97 17.74 1.25 3.82
CA LEU A 97 16.31 1.60 3.80
C LEU A 97 15.76 1.45 2.38
N LEU A 98 14.82 0.53 2.19
CA LEU A 98 14.18 0.30 0.89
C LEU A 98 13.17 1.40 0.60
N ASN A 99 13.34 2.05 -0.54
CA ASN A 99 12.31 2.80 -1.26
C ASN A 99 12.07 2.18 -2.66
N SER A 100 12.35 0.89 -2.81
CA SER A 100 11.96 0.08 -3.97
C SER A 100 10.94 -0.97 -3.53
N ASP A 101 9.97 -1.23 -4.38
CA ASP A 101 8.91 -2.21 -4.12
C ASP A 101 9.36 -3.66 -4.36
N LEU A 102 10.56 -3.88 -4.90
CA LEU A 102 11.13 -5.20 -5.20
C LEU A 102 10.24 -6.04 -6.16
N THR A 103 9.53 -5.40 -7.08
CA THR A 103 8.70 -6.10 -8.09
C THR A 103 9.50 -7.10 -8.92
N ALA A 104 10.78 -6.81 -9.20
CA ALA A 104 11.65 -7.66 -10.01
C ALA A 104 12.11 -8.95 -9.30
N GLY A 105 12.04 -9.00 -7.97
CA GLY A 105 12.51 -10.14 -7.17
C GLY A 105 13.12 -9.73 -5.83
N PRO A 106 13.54 -10.71 -5.02
CA PRO A 106 14.14 -10.45 -3.72
C PRO A 106 15.49 -9.74 -3.85
N LEU A 107 15.75 -8.82 -2.92
CA LEU A 107 17.10 -8.28 -2.70
C LEU A 107 17.88 -9.26 -1.82
N LEU A 108 18.97 -9.82 -2.35
CA LEU A 108 19.77 -10.85 -1.71
C LEU A 108 21.03 -10.24 -1.07
N ILE A 109 20.85 -9.51 0.03
CA ILE A 109 21.92 -8.89 0.81
C ILE A 109 21.69 -9.23 2.29
N ASP A 110 22.58 -10.04 2.85
CA ASP A 110 22.50 -10.49 4.26
C ASP A 110 23.54 -9.84 5.18
N SER A 111 24.51 -9.13 4.60
CA SER A 111 25.64 -8.53 5.31
C SER A 111 25.29 -7.25 6.08
N VAL A 112 24.17 -6.60 5.73
CA VAL A 112 23.70 -5.34 6.31
C VAL A 112 22.21 -5.45 6.61
N PRO A 113 21.71 -4.95 7.75
CA PRO A 113 20.27 -4.96 8.02
C PRO A 113 19.50 -4.12 6.99
N ILE A 114 18.35 -4.65 6.56
CA ILE A 114 17.48 -4.00 5.57
C ILE A 114 16.10 -3.74 6.17
N ARG A 115 15.54 -2.54 5.93
CA ARG A 115 14.21 -2.14 6.39
C ARG A 115 13.39 -1.47 5.26
N PRO A 116 12.10 -1.81 5.08
CA PRO A 116 11.44 -3.03 5.58
C PRO A 116 12.17 -4.31 5.15
N VAL A 117 11.84 -5.44 5.77
CA VAL A 117 12.49 -6.72 5.42
C VAL A 117 12.20 -7.08 3.95
N PRO A 118 13.18 -7.57 3.16
CA PRO A 118 12.99 -7.82 1.73
C PRO A 118 11.87 -8.80 1.38
N SER A 119 11.52 -9.72 2.29
CA SER A 119 10.41 -10.67 2.11
C SER A 119 9.04 -9.99 1.98
N MET A 120 8.91 -8.74 2.40
CA MET A 120 7.72 -7.90 2.22
C MET A 120 7.66 -7.21 0.83
N GLY A 121 8.59 -7.54 -0.07
CA GLY A 121 8.59 -7.05 -1.44
C GLY A 121 7.38 -7.51 -2.25
N TRP A 122 7.07 -6.78 -3.32
CA TRP A 122 5.90 -7.03 -4.16
C TRP A 122 5.91 -8.39 -4.87
N PHE A 123 7.09 -8.97 -5.06
CA PHE A 123 7.26 -10.30 -5.63
C PHE A 123 6.64 -11.41 -4.77
N ASN A 124 6.51 -11.20 -3.45
CA ASN A 124 6.05 -12.21 -2.51
C ASN A 124 4.74 -11.85 -1.79
N ARG A 125 4.48 -10.55 -1.60
CA ARG A 125 3.31 -10.00 -0.89
C ARG A 125 1.98 -10.63 -1.32
N SER A 126 1.16 -11.01 -0.32
CA SER A 126 -0.22 -11.50 -0.50
C SER A 126 -1.24 -10.43 -0.09
N LYS A 127 -2.17 -10.08 -1.00
CA LYS A 127 -3.30 -9.18 -0.66
C LYS A 127 -4.31 -9.89 0.24
N CYS A 128 -4.47 -11.19 0.05
CA CYS A 128 -5.39 -12.03 0.81
C CYS A 128 -4.96 -12.12 2.28
N GLU A 129 -3.69 -12.45 2.54
CA GLU A 129 -3.12 -12.54 3.88
C GLU A 129 -3.20 -11.20 4.62
N HIS A 130 -2.78 -10.12 3.96
CA HIS A 130 -2.88 -8.77 4.51
C HIS A 130 -4.32 -8.42 4.92
N PHE A 131 -5.31 -8.76 4.07
CA PHE A 131 -6.72 -8.52 4.38
C PHE A 131 -7.22 -9.36 5.57
N GLU A 132 -6.78 -10.61 5.72
CA GLU A 132 -7.15 -11.46 6.86
C GLU A 132 -6.62 -10.89 8.19
N HIS A 133 -5.41 -10.34 8.20
CA HIS A 133 -4.85 -9.62 9.35
C HIS A 133 -5.64 -8.36 9.69
N VAL A 134 -5.89 -7.50 8.69
CA VAL A 134 -6.70 -6.27 8.88
C VAL A 134 -8.09 -6.62 9.40
N LYS A 135 -8.77 -7.61 8.82
CA LYS A 135 -10.09 -8.06 9.24
C LYS A 135 -10.11 -8.50 10.70
N THR A 136 -9.11 -9.27 11.12
CA THR A 136 -8.96 -9.74 12.51
C THR A 136 -8.82 -8.56 13.46
N LEU A 137 -7.95 -7.61 13.15
CA LEU A 137 -7.71 -6.43 13.99
C LEU A 137 -8.93 -5.50 14.04
N VAL A 138 -9.64 -5.31 12.92
CA VAL A 138 -10.91 -4.56 12.87
C VAL A 138 -11.95 -5.20 13.79
N HIS A 139 -12.10 -6.52 13.75
CA HIS A 139 -13.04 -7.24 14.61
C HIS A 139 -12.68 -7.09 16.10
N GLN A 140 -11.40 -7.19 16.46
CA GLN A 140 -10.94 -6.98 17.83
C GLN A 140 -11.22 -5.56 18.31
N LEU A 141 -10.95 -4.55 17.48
CA LEU A 141 -11.25 -3.16 17.83
C LEU A 141 -12.77 -2.93 17.98
N ALA A 142 -13.58 -3.49 17.08
CA ALA A 142 -15.03 -3.38 17.14
C ALA A 142 -15.60 -4.00 18.42
N GLU A 143 -15.09 -5.17 18.82
CA GLU A 143 -15.43 -5.83 20.09
C GLU A 143 -15.09 -4.95 21.30
N MET A 144 -13.89 -4.37 21.32
CA MET A 144 -13.46 -3.46 22.39
C MET A 144 -14.36 -2.21 22.51
N LEU A 145 -14.83 -1.69 21.38
CA LEU A 145 -15.69 -0.52 21.31
C LEU A 145 -17.19 -0.84 21.47
N GLY A 146 -17.58 -2.10 21.41
CA GLY A 146 -18.97 -2.53 21.42
C GLY A 146 -19.76 -2.06 20.19
N ILE A 147 -19.11 -2.02 19.02
CA ILE A 147 -19.71 -1.61 17.75
C ILE A 147 -19.71 -2.76 16.73
N ASP A 148 -20.50 -2.61 15.67
CA ASP A 148 -20.43 -3.52 14.52
C ASP A 148 -19.10 -3.31 13.75
N PRO A 149 -18.29 -4.36 13.52
CA PRO A 149 -17.06 -4.23 12.74
C PRO A 149 -17.25 -3.71 11.32
N TRP A 150 -18.42 -3.94 10.71
CA TRP A 150 -18.74 -3.45 9.37
C TRP A 150 -18.68 -1.90 9.27
N LEU A 151 -18.88 -1.19 10.38
CA LEU A 151 -18.83 0.27 10.42
C LEU A 151 -17.42 0.85 10.33
N ILE A 152 -16.39 0.05 10.61
CA ILE A 152 -15.00 0.51 10.68
C ILE A 152 -14.06 -0.31 9.78
N GLY A 153 -14.56 -1.32 9.08
CA GLY A 153 -13.81 -2.01 8.05
C GLY A 153 -14.71 -2.67 7.00
N PRO A 154 -14.23 -2.78 5.76
CA PRO A 154 -15.01 -3.37 4.67
C PRO A 154 -15.26 -4.84 4.92
N TRP A 155 -16.46 -5.31 4.56
CA TRP A 155 -16.70 -6.75 4.49
C TRP A 155 -15.86 -7.39 3.37
N GLY A 156 -15.49 -8.65 3.55
CA GLY A 156 -14.81 -9.43 2.52
C GLY A 156 -14.30 -10.77 2.99
N PHE A 157 -13.81 -11.55 2.02
CA PHE A 157 -13.24 -12.87 2.23
C PHE A 157 -12.32 -13.29 1.07
N VAL A 158 -11.52 -14.32 1.33
CA VAL A 158 -10.62 -14.92 0.35
C VAL A 158 -11.31 -16.12 -0.29
N SER A 159 -11.53 -16.05 -1.60
CA SER A 159 -11.94 -17.18 -2.43
C SER A 159 -10.71 -17.93 -2.91
N ARG A 160 -10.47 -19.12 -2.34
CA ARG A 160 -9.22 -19.87 -2.54
C ARG A 160 -9.26 -20.80 -3.74
N GLY A 161 -8.14 -20.90 -4.45
CA GLY A 161 -7.90 -21.91 -5.48
C GLY A 161 -8.92 -21.88 -6.62
N ARG A 162 -9.27 -20.70 -7.12
CA ARG A 162 -10.23 -20.56 -8.22
C ARG A 162 -9.53 -20.46 -9.56
N CYS A 163 -10.05 -21.19 -10.54
CA CYS A 163 -9.69 -21.04 -11.94
C CYS A 163 -10.74 -20.17 -12.66
N LEU A 164 -10.36 -19.37 -13.66
CA LEU A 164 -11.33 -18.56 -14.42
C LEU A 164 -11.72 -19.18 -15.76
N GLU A 165 -11.00 -20.20 -16.22
CA GLU A 165 -11.24 -20.86 -17.51
C GLU A 165 -12.43 -21.84 -17.44
N GLU A 166 -12.49 -22.66 -16.39
CA GLU A 166 -13.55 -23.67 -16.23
C GLU A 166 -14.85 -23.03 -15.78
N ILE A 167 -15.97 -23.55 -16.30
CA ILE A 167 -17.30 -23.06 -15.95
C ILE A 167 -17.65 -23.36 -14.49
N GLU A 168 -17.28 -24.54 -13.98
CA GLU A 168 -17.55 -24.94 -12.60
C GLU A 168 -16.84 -24.04 -11.57
N CYS A 169 -15.60 -23.63 -11.84
CA CYS A 169 -14.89 -22.67 -10.99
C CYS A 169 -15.62 -21.31 -10.98
N ARG A 170 -16.08 -20.84 -12.14
CA ARG A 170 -16.83 -19.58 -12.26
C ARG A 170 -18.19 -19.64 -11.58
N GLU A 171 -18.89 -20.77 -11.65
CA GLU A 171 -20.15 -20.98 -10.94
C GLU A 171 -19.97 -20.93 -9.42
N ARG A 172 -18.91 -21.54 -8.89
CA ARG A 172 -18.56 -21.42 -7.46
C ARG A 172 -18.25 -19.99 -7.06
N LEU A 173 -17.44 -19.29 -7.86
CA LEU A 173 -17.09 -17.89 -7.60
C LEU A 173 -18.33 -16.98 -7.70
N ALA A 174 -19.25 -17.24 -8.62
CA ALA A 174 -20.51 -16.53 -8.76
C ALA A 174 -21.41 -16.70 -7.51
N ALA A 175 -21.53 -17.92 -6.98
CA ALA A 175 -22.28 -18.18 -5.75
C ALA A 175 -21.65 -17.46 -4.53
N GLU A 176 -20.33 -17.42 -4.45
CA GLU A 176 -19.59 -16.67 -3.43
C GLU A 176 -19.85 -15.16 -3.52
N ILE A 177 -19.90 -14.62 -4.73
CA ILE A 177 -20.24 -13.21 -4.98
C ILE A 177 -21.69 -12.90 -4.61
N GLU A 178 -22.63 -13.78 -4.95
CA GLU A 178 -24.04 -13.64 -4.59
C GLU A 178 -24.22 -13.52 -3.07
N LEU A 179 -23.59 -14.41 -2.30
CA LEU A 179 -23.60 -14.35 -0.82
C LEU A 179 -23.05 -13.03 -0.29
N GLY A 180 -22.00 -12.49 -0.90
CA GLY A 180 -21.41 -11.22 -0.50
C GLY A 180 -22.29 -10.01 -0.81
N LEU A 181 -22.87 -9.97 -2.01
CA LEU A 181 -23.80 -8.92 -2.40
C LEU A 181 -25.07 -8.93 -1.53
N ASP A 182 -25.59 -10.10 -1.17
CA ASP A 182 -26.72 -10.25 -0.25
C ASP A 182 -26.39 -9.76 1.16
N PHE A 183 -25.20 -10.10 1.67
CA PHE A 183 -24.74 -9.60 2.97
C PHE A 183 -24.65 -8.07 2.98
N ILE A 184 -23.99 -7.47 1.99
CA ILE A 184 -23.86 -6.00 1.87
C ILE A 184 -25.24 -5.36 1.71
N SER A 185 -26.14 -5.95 0.91
CA SER A 185 -27.53 -5.50 0.77
C SER A 185 -28.27 -5.46 2.11
N SER A 186 -28.06 -6.48 2.95
CA SER A 186 -28.66 -6.54 4.28
C SER A 186 -28.15 -5.42 5.20
N LYS A 187 -26.84 -5.12 5.15
CA LYS A 187 -26.23 -4.01 5.91
C LYS A 187 -26.73 -2.65 5.42
N TYR A 188 -26.84 -2.46 4.12
CA TYR A 188 -27.39 -1.22 3.56
C TYR A 188 -28.84 -1.02 4.02
N LYS A 189 -29.67 -2.07 4.02
CA LYS A 189 -31.05 -2.00 4.54
C LYS A 189 -31.09 -1.69 6.04
N GLU A 190 -30.23 -2.32 6.83
CA GLU A 190 -30.10 -2.09 8.28
C GLU A 190 -29.80 -0.62 8.59
N HIS A 191 -28.92 0.00 7.82
CA HIS A 191 -28.48 1.39 8.03
C HIS A 191 -29.21 2.44 7.19
N GLY A 192 -30.23 2.04 6.42
CA GLY A 192 -30.99 2.96 5.57
C GLY A 192 -30.18 3.59 4.43
N ILE A 193 -29.17 2.87 3.92
CA ILE A 193 -28.32 3.30 2.82
C ILE A 193 -29.01 2.97 1.50
N ASP A 194 -29.29 4.00 0.71
CA ASP A 194 -29.77 3.86 -0.67
C ASP A 194 -28.57 3.73 -1.62
N GLY A 195 -28.25 2.48 -1.97
CA GLY A 195 -27.11 2.17 -2.83
C GLY A 195 -27.16 0.74 -3.35
N ASN A 196 -26.47 0.52 -4.48
CA ASN A 196 -26.32 -0.82 -5.04
C ASN A 196 -25.07 -1.48 -4.43
N PRO A 197 -25.19 -2.67 -3.81
CA PRO A 197 -24.06 -3.45 -3.37
C PRO A 197 -23.09 -3.76 -4.52
N SER A 198 -21.80 -3.76 -4.22
CA SER A 198 -20.76 -4.07 -5.20
C SER A 198 -19.54 -4.65 -4.49
N LEU A 199 -18.79 -5.47 -5.22
CA LEU A 199 -17.56 -6.10 -4.75
C LEU A 199 -16.41 -5.75 -5.67
N PHE A 200 -15.25 -5.46 -5.09
CA PHE A 200 -13.98 -5.58 -5.77
C PHE A 200 -13.45 -7.01 -5.64
N MET A 201 -13.26 -7.66 -6.79
CA MET A 201 -12.49 -8.87 -6.93
C MET A 201 -11.03 -8.50 -7.26
N LYS A 202 -10.11 -8.90 -6.39
CA LYS A 202 -8.68 -8.61 -6.52
C LYS A 202 -7.92 -9.92 -6.56
N ASN A 203 -7.05 -10.07 -7.54
CA ASN A 203 -6.13 -11.20 -7.58
C ASN A 203 -5.10 -11.08 -6.44
N ASP A 204 -4.70 -12.20 -5.83
CA ASP A 204 -3.86 -12.16 -4.64
C ASP A 204 -2.49 -11.51 -4.92
N ARG A 205 -1.77 -12.03 -5.92
CA ARG A 205 -0.40 -11.60 -6.24
C ARG A 205 -0.38 -10.80 -7.53
N GLY A 206 -0.04 -9.50 -7.45
CA GLY A 206 -0.03 -8.61 -8.60
C GLY A 206 0.24 -7.16 -8.23
N THR A 207 0.74 -6.39 -9.20
CA THR A 207 1.25 -5.02 -9.01
C THR A 207 0.29 -3.95 -9.55
N TYR A 208 0.44 -2.72 -9.05
CA TYR A 208 -0.13 -1.47 -9.62
C TYR A 208 -1.64 -1.46 -9.91
N GLY A 209 -2.44 -2.23 -9.18
CA GLY A 209 -3.91 -2.24 -9.33
C GLY A 209 -4.42 -2.84 -10.64
N LEU A 210 -3.55 -3.51 -11.42
CA LEU A 210 -3.93 -4.11 -12.69
C LEU A 210 -4.93 -5.25 -12.52
N GLY A 211 -4.82 -6.05 -11.46
CA GLY A 211 -5.70 -7.21 -11.19
C GLY A 211 -6.94 -6.94 -10.34
N ILE A 212 -7.57 -5.75 -10.45
CA ILE A 212 -8.79 -5.40 -9.70
C ILE A 212 -9.97 -5.33 -10.67
N LEU A 213 -11.11 -5.94 -10.33
CA LEU A 213 -12.37 -5.85 -11.08
C LEU A 213 -13.52 -5.54 -10.13
N ARG A 214 -14.32 -4.53 -10.47
CA ARG A 214 -15.60 -4.29 -9.81
C ARG A 214 -16.64 -5.25 -10.39
N ILE A 215 -17.43 -5.85 -9.50
CA ILE A 215 -18.51 -6.79 -9.80
C ILE A 215 -19.77 -6.29 -9.13
N ASP A 216 -20.80 -6.07 -9.93
CA ASP A 216 -22.12 -5.67 -9.43
C ASP A 216 -23.12 -6.83 -9.46
N SER A 217 -22.82 -7.93 -10.16
CA SER A 217 -23.65 -9.13 -10.18
C SER A 217 -22.86 -10.43 -10.42
N PRO A 218 -23.36 -11.59 -9.96
CA PRO A 218 -22.73 -12.89 -10.19
C PRO A 218 -22.57 -13.25 -11.68
N GLU A 219 -23.51 -12.81 -12.53
CA GLU A 219 -23.52 -13.08 -13.96
C GLU A 219 -22.31 -12.47 -14.69
N GLU A 220 -21.69 -11.43 -14.14
CA GLU A 220 -20.48 -10.83 -14.71
C GLU A 220 -19.29 -11.81 -14.71
N ILE A 221 -19.20 -12.68 -13.70
CA ILE A 221 -18.16 -13.71 -13.61
C ILE A 221 -18.47 -14.88 -14.55
N LEU A 222 -19.74 -15.28 -14.66
CA LEU A 222 -20.14 -16.33 -15.60
C LEU A 222 -19.83 -15.92 -17.04
N ASN A 223 -20.02 -14.64 -17.38
CA ASN A 223 -19.84 -14.07 -18.71
C ASN A 223 -18.53 -13.27 -18.86
N LEU A 224 -17.49 -13.62 -18.11
CA LEU A 224 -16.22 -12.90 -18.09
C LEU A 224 -15.59 -12.84 -19.50
N SER A 225 -15.31 -11.64 -20.00
CA SER A 225 -14.59 -11.49 -21.28
C SER A 225 -13.13 -11.93 -21.14
N LYS A 226 -12.53 -12.43 -22.22
CA LYS A 226 -11.09 -12.78 -22.26
C LYS A 226 -10.20 -11.64 -21.78
N ARG A 227 -10.57 -10.39 -22.06
CA ARG A 227 -9.84 -9.20 -21.59
C ARG A 227 -9.89 -9.04 -20.08
N LYS A 228 -11.07 -9.19 -19.45
CA LYS A 228 -11.23 -9.13 -17.99
C LYS A 228 -10.51 -10.32 -17.33
N MET A 229 -10.58 -11.51 -17.94
CA MET A 229 -9.87 -12.71 -17.49
C MET A 229 -8.35 -12.50 -17.46
N ASN A 230 -7.76 -12.12 -18.59
CA ASN A 230 -6.31 -11.87 -18.69
C ASN A 230 -5.83 -10.79 -17.74
N ARG A 231 -6.69 -9.83 -17.40
CA ARG A 231 -6.38 -8.78 -16.43
C ARG A 231 -6.30 -9.34 -15.00
N LEU A 232 -7.19 -10.26 -14.64
CA LEU A 232 -7.21 -10.91 -13.33
C LEU A 232 -6.11 -11.97 -13.19
N THR A 233 -5.69 -12.61 -14.28
CA THR A 233 -4.65 -13.65 -14.29
C THR A 233 -3.29 -13.15 -14.80
N TYR A 234 -3.09 -11.83 -14.83
CA TYR A 234 -1.87 -11.22 -15.39
C TYR A 234 -0.64 -11.61 -14.56
N GLY A 235 0.43 -12.06 -15.23
CA GLY A 235 1.71 -12.39 -14.61
C GLY A 235 1.98 -13.89 -14.39
N ARG A 236 1.02 -14.80 -14.62
CA ARG A 236 1.22 -16.26 -14.36
C ARG A 236 0.81 -17.21 -15.50
N GLY A 237 0.58 -16.71 -16.71
CA GLY A 237 0.41 -17.57 -17.89
C GLY A 237 -0.91 -18.36 -17.96
N GLY A 238 -1.94 -17.98 -17.21
CA GLY A 238 -3.35 -18.34 -17.47
C GLY A 238 -3.86 -19.69 -16.98
N VAL A 239 -3.02 -20.63 -16.53
CA VAL A 239 -3.45 -22.03 -16.32
C VAL A 239 -3.59 -22.45 -14.85
N GLN A 240 -3.17 -21.64 -13.88
CA GLN A 240 -3.19 -22.05 -12.46
C GLN A 240 -4.33 -21.40 -11.66
N ALA A 241 -4.87 -22.18 -10.73
CA ALA A 241 -5.78 -21.72 -9.70
C ALA A 241 -5.15 -20.57 -8.90
N GLU A 242 -5.94 -19.52 -8.65
CA GLU A 242 -5.52 -18.30 -7.97
C GLU A 242 -6.48 -18.00 -6.81
N ASP A 243 -5.93 -17.38 -5.77
CA ASP A 243 -6.73 -16.84 -4.67
C ASP A 243 -7.23 -15.44 -5.07
N PHE A 244 -8.53 -15.20 -4.85
CA PHE A 244 -9.14 -13.90 -5.08
C PHE A 244 -9.65 -13.32 -3.76
N LEU A 245 -9.26 -12.08 -3.48
CA LEU A 245 -9.88 -11.29 -2.44
C LEU A 245 -11.17 -10.67 -3.01
N LEU A 246 -12.31 -11.10 -2.46
CA LEU A 246 -13.60 -10.47 -2.68
C LEU A 246 -13.86 -9.50 -1.53
N GLN A 247 -13.87 -8.21 -1.83
CA GLN A 247 -13.99 -7.14 -0.83
C GLN A 247 -15.10 -6.19 -1.22
N GLU A 248 -15.90 -5.75 -0.26
CA GLU A 248 -16.88 -4.69 -0.41
C GLU A 248 -16.28 -3.45 -1.09
N ALA A 249 -16.98 -2.95 -2.12
CA ALA A 249 -16.63 -1.71 -2.78
C ALA A 249 -17.21 -0.52 -2.01
N VAL A 250 -16.44 -0.04 -1.03
CA VAL A 250 -16.83 1.08 -0.17
C VAL A 250 -16.87 2.39 -0.96
N PRO A 251 -18.02 3.09 -1.04
CA PRO A 251 -18.11 4.37 -1.72
C PRO A 251 -17.41 5.48 -0.92
N THR A 252 -16.64 6.33 -1.60
CA THR A 252 -16.24 7.62 -1.03
C THR A 252 -17.36 8.65 -1.19
N HIS A 253 -17.84 9.18 -0.07
CA HIS A 253 -18.71 10.36 -0.06
C HIS A 253 -17.93 11.66 0.15
N LEU A 254 -16.61 11.56 0.32
CA LEU A 254 -15.76 12.72 0.46
C LEU A 254 -15.62 13.38 -0.91
N ARG A 255 -15.88 14.68 -0.95
CA ARG A 255 -15.71 15.50 -2.13
C ARG A 255 -14.93 16.73 -1.74
N SER A 256 -14.21 17.28 -2.70
CA SER A 256 -13.68 18.64 -2.58
C SER A 256 -13.48 19.22 -3.97
N ASN A 257 -13.65 20.53 -4.14
CA ASN A 257 -13.42 21.23 -5.40
C ASN A 257 -14.16 20.59 -6.60
N GLY A 258 -15.35 20.03 -6.35
CA GLY A 258 -16.18 19.35 -7.36
C GLY A 258 -15.78 17.90 -7.69
N GLY A 259 -14.67 17.38 -7.18
CA GLY A 259 -14.22 15.99 -7.38
C GLY A 259 -14.46 15.11 -6.17
N VAL A 260 -14.29 13.80 -6.35
CA VAL A 260 -14.23 12.84 -5.23
C VAL A 260 -12.82 12.83 -4.66
N ILE A 261 -12.71 12.65 -3.35
CA ILE A 261 -11.41 12.57 -2.67
C ILE A 261 -11.26 11.30 -1.84
N GLU A 262 -10.02 10.84 -1.71
CA GLU A 262 -9.61 9.80 -0.76
C GLU A 262 -8.41 10.31 0.05
N PRO A 263 -8.50 10.35 1.40
CA PRO A 263 -7.39 10.76 2.24
C PRO A 263 -6.32 9.67 2.29
N VAL A 264 -5.06 10.08 2.23
CA VAL A 264 -3.89 9.21 2.33
C VAL A 264 -2.99 9.74 3.43
N GLY A 265 -2.71 8.90 4.42
CA GLY A 265 -1.84 9.22 5.55
C GLY A 265 -0.45 8.63 5.37
N TYR A 266 0.58 9.43 5.62
CA TYR A 266 1.97 8.98 5.76
C TYR A 266 2.26 8.65 7.22
N GLY A 267 2.67 7.40 7.45
CA GLY A 267 3.04 6.88 8.76
C GLY A 267 4.55 6.76 8.93
N VAL A 268 5.08 7.21 10.06
CA VAL A 268 6.47 7.00 10.49
C VAL A 268 6.46 6.64 11.96
N ASN A 269 7.30 5.68 12.37
CA ASN A 269 7.39 5.23 13.77
C ASN A 269 6.04 4.83 14.39
N GLY A 270 5.15 4.20 13.59
CA GLY A 270 3.82 3.79 14.03
C GLY A 270 2.80 4.93 14.17
N LEU A 271 3.15 6.17 13.80
CA LEU A 271 2.27 7.34 13.89
C LEU A 271 1.96 7.90 12.50
N VAL A 272 0.70 8.25 12.25
CA VAL A 272 0.30 8.94 11.01
C VAL A 272 0.43 10.46 11.19
N LEU A 273 1.44 11.03 10.53
CA LEU A 273 1.93 12.39 10.80
C LEU A 273 1.62 13.39 9.69
N SER A 274 1.47 12.93 8.45
CA SER A 274 1.18 13.82 7.32
C SER A 274 0.08 13.25 6.45
N TRP A 275 -0.65 14.14 5.78
CA TRP A 275 -1.82 13.79 4.98
C TRP A 275 -1.82 14.52 3.65
N PHE A 276 -2.23 13.80 2.62
CA PHE A 276 -2.61 14.35 1.32
C PHE A 276 -3.87 13.62 0.84
N HIS A 277 -4.49 14.15 -0.20
CA HIS A 277 -5.73 13.60 -0.74
C HIS A 277 -5.57 13.32 -2.22
N ARG A 278 -6.05 12.16 -2.63
CA ARG A 278 -6.24 11.84 -4.05
C ARG A 278 -7.52 12.52 -4.49
N LEU A 279 -7.42 13.55 -5.32
CA LEU A 279 -8.56 14.23 -5.93
C LEU A 279 -8.78 13.67 -7.34
N ASN A 280 -10.01 13.30 -7.66
CA ASN A 280 -10.38 12.90 -8.99
C ASN A 280 -11.67 13.58 -9.46
N LEU A 281 -11.59 14.30 -10.58
CA LEU A 281 -12.71 15.02 -11.19
C LEU A 281 -13.49 14.18 -12.22
N LYS A 282 -12.94 13.02 -12.63
CA LYS A 282 -13.48 12.20 -13.72
C LYS A 282 -14.10 10.89 -13.24
N HIS A 283 -13.75 10.43 -12.05
CA HIS A 283 -14.20 9.18 -11.46
C HIS A 283 -15.25 9.41 -10.38
N GLY A 284 -16.12 8.41 -10.20
CA GLY A 284 -17.21 8.44 -9.25
C GLY A 284 -16.86 7.86 -7.87
N PRO A 285 -17.82 7.89 -6.93
CA PRO A 285 -17.66 7.43 -5.54
C PRO A 285 -17.17 5.99 -5.35
N ILE A 286 -17.49 5.08 -6.27
CA ILE A 286 -17.17 3.64 -6.16
C ILE A 286 -16.02 3.25 -7.09
N ASP A 287 -15.47 4.20 -7.85
CA ASP A 287 -14.40 3.90 -8.78
C ASP A 287 -13.05 3.81 -8.05
N ASN A 288 -12.16 2.97 -8.56
CA ASN A 288 -10.76 3.01 -8.15
C ASN A 288 -10.15 4.36 -8.56
N LEU A 289 -9.71 5.16 -7.60
CA LEU A 289 -9.07 6.45 -7.86
C LEU A 289 -7.56 6.33 -8.14
N ASN A 290 -6.99 5.14 -8.18
CA ASN A 290 -5.62 4.95 -8.67
C ASN A 290 -5.58 4.98 -10.21
N THR A 291 -5.79 6.16 -10.79
CA THR A 291 -5.83 6.36 -12.24
C THR A 291 -4.98 7.57 -12.65
N PRO A 292 -4.55 7.66 -13.92
CA PRO A 292 -3.74 8.78 -14.41
C PRO A 292 -4.40 10.16 -14.32
N SER A 293 -5.72 10.21 -14.07
CA SER A 293 -6.44 11.48 -13.91
C SER A 293 -6.48 11.99 -12.47
N THR A 294 -5.90 11.25 -11.52
CA THR A 294 -5.85 11.65 -10.12
C THR A 294 -4.79 12.71 -9.91
N SER A 295 -5.17 13.79 -9.25
CA SER A 295 -4.25 14.79 -8.70
C SER A 295 -4.08 14.58 -7.20
N PHE A 296 -2.99 15.09 -6.64
CA PHE A 296 -2.71 15.03 -5.22
C PHE A 296 -2.77 16.45 -4.65
N ILE A 297 -3.55 16.63 -3.60
CA ILE A 297 -3.72 17.93 -2.93
C ILE A 297 -3.49 17.79 -1.43
N VAL A 298 -3.04 18.85 -0.78
CA VAL A 298 -2.84 18.89 0.69
C VAL A 298 -4.04 19.54 1.39
N ASP A 299 -4.07 19.47 2.73
CA ASP A 299 -5.17 20.01 3.54
C ASP A 299 -5.48 21.49 3.24
N SER A 300 -4.46 22.31 2.93
CA SER A 300 -4.64 23.75 2.62
C SER A 300 -5.27 24.03 1.25
N GLU A 301 -5.40 23.03 0.39
CA GLU A 301 -5.97 23.15 -0.96
C GLU A 301 -7.42 22.63 -1.04
N LEU A 302 -7.94 22.07 0.06
CA LEU A 302 -9.33 21.67 0.19
C LEU A 302 -10.24 22.90 0.30
N ASP A 303 -11.47 22.77 -0.19
CA ASP A 303 -12.52 23.73 0.19
C ASP A 303 -12.83 23.64 1.69
N GLU A 304 -13.30 24.76 2.26
CA GLU A 304 -13.46 24.97 3.69
C GLU A 304 -14.34 23.90 4.37
N ASP A 305 -15.48 23.57 3.76
CA ASP A 305 -16.41 22.57 4.27
C ASP A 305 -15.75 21.18 4.32
N SER A 306 -15.02 20.82 3.27
CA SER A 306 -14.34 19.53 3.14
C SER A 306 -13.18 19.41 4.12
N ALA A 307 -12.40 20.49 4.29
CA ALA A 307 -11.33 20.56 5.28
C ALA A 307 -11.86 20.34 6.69
N GLN A 308 -12.93 21.05 7.07
CA GLN A 308 -13.54 20.92 8.40
C GLN A 308 -14.11 19.51 8.62
N TYR A 309 -14.74 18.93 7.61
CA TYR A 309 -15.27 17.56 7.68
C TYR A 309 -14.17 16.52 7.90
N LEU A 310 -13.06 16.63 7.16
CA LEU A 310 -11.92 15.73 7.28
C LEU A 310 -11.21 15.87 8.62
N LEU A 311 -11.05 17.09 9.12
CA LEU A 311 -10.49 17.35 10.45
C LEU A 311 -11.31 16.64 11.54
N ASN A 312 -12.65 16.72 11.47
CA ASN A 312 -13.53 16.06 12.43
C ASN A 312 -13.44 14.52 12.40
N ARG A 313 -13.01 13.94 11.27
CA ARG A 313 -12.85 12.48 11.10
C ARG A 313 -11.40 12.01 11.19
N ARG A 314 -10.45 12.91 11.43
CA ARG A 314 -9.02 12.61 11.37
C ARG A 314 -8.61 11.50 12.34
N ILE A 315 -9.21 11.48 13.53
CA ILE A 315 -8.95 10.43 14.52
C ILE A 315 -9.34 9.05 14.00
N LEU A 316 -10.50 8.92 13.37
CA LEU A 316 -10.95 7.66 12.76
C LEU A 316 -10.01 7.23 11.64
N HIS A 317 -9.67 8.13 10.71
CA HIS A 317 -8.75 7.81 9.62
C HIS A 317 -7.37 7.39 10.14
N ARG A 318 -6.85 8.05 11.18
CA ARG A 318 -5.59 7.69 11.83
C ARG A 318 -5.67 6.30 12.44
N THR A 319 -6.69 6.02 13.23
CA THR A 319 -6.86 4.70 13.87
C THR A 319 -6.94 3.58 12.84
N LEU A 320 -7.68 3.77 11.73
CA LEU A 320 -7.76 2.76 10.68
C LEU A 320 -6.44 2.55 9.93
N ALA A 321 -5.68 3.63 9.71
CA ALA A 321 -4.34 3.53 9.14
C ALA A 321 -3.36 2.82 10.09
N GLU A 322 -3.44 3.05 11.39
CA GLU A 322 -2.65 2.36 12.41
C GLU A 322 -2.97 0.86 12.47
N ILE A 323 -4.24 0.46 12.33
CA ILE A 323 -4.61 -0.96 12.18
C ILE A 323 -3.91 -1.58 10.97
N SER A 324 -3.87 -0.89 9.83
CA SER A 324 -3.17 -1.37 8.63
C SER A 324 -1.67 -1.54 8.88
N MET A 325 -1.02 -0.60 9.59
CA MET A 325 0.40 -0.73 9.97
C MET A 325 0.67 -1.90 10.91
N ILE A 326 -0.24 -2.17 11.86
CA ILE A 326 -0.15 -3.35 12.74
C ILE A 326 -0.31 -4.63 11.91
N ALA A 327 -1.25 -4.66 10.95
CA ALA A 327 -1.44 -5.80 10.05
C ALA A 327 -0.17 -6.11 9.23
N MET A 328 0.51 -5.09 8.71
CA MET A 328 1.81 -5.27 8.04
C MET A 328 2.87 -5.91 8.95
N THR A 329 2.84 -5.61 10.25
CA THR A 329 3.78 -6.21 11.21
C THR A 329 3.45 -7.69 11.48
N LEU A 330 2.17 -8.08 11.41
CA LEU A 330 1.77 -9.48 11.51
C LEU A 330 2.16 -10.25 10.25
N GLU A 331 1.96 -9.66 9.06
CA GLU A 331 2.41 -10.21 7.77
C GLU A 331 3.93 -10.47 7.78
N VAL A 332 4.74 -9.54 8.30
CA VAL A 332 6.19 -9.75 8.48
C VAL A 332 6.51 -10.98 9.35
N LYS A 333 5.72 -11.25 10.39
CA LYS A 333 5.92 -12.40 11.28
C LYS A 333 5.63 -13.72 10.57
N ASP A 334 4.62 -13.74 9.72
CA ASP A 334 4.27 -14.95 8.96
C ASP A 334 5.38 -15.32 7.97
N HIS A 335 6.03 -14.30 7.38
CA HIS A 335 7.18 -14.46 6.49
C HIS A 335 8.46 -14.89 7.20
N SER A 336 8.67 -14.47 8.45
CA SER A 336 9.85 -14.86 9.23
C SER A 336 9.71 -16.22 9.92
N GLY A 337 8.48 -16.72 10.09
CA GLY A 337 8.21 -18.08 10.56
C GLY A 337 8.46 -19.16 9.51
N SER A 338 8.29 -18.86 8.22
CA SER A 338 8.47 -19.82 7.12
C SER A 338 9.93 -20.17 6.81
N ASP A 339 10.89 -19.35 7.26
CA ASP A 339 12.33 -19.60 7.08
C ASP A 339 12.94 -20.49 8.19
N SER A 340 12.09 -21.03 9.09
CA SER A 340 12.53 -21.80 10.27
C SER A 340 12.17 -23.29 10.26
N ASP A 341 11.71 -23.85 9.12
CA ASP A 341 11.43 -25.29 8.96
C ASP A 341 12.44 -26.03 8.06
#